data_AF-A0A975UCD1-F1
#
_entry.id   AF-A0A975UCD1-F1
#
_cell.length_a   1.000
_cell.length_b   1.000
_cell.length_c   1.000
_cell.angle_alpha   90.00
_cell.angle_beta   90.00
_cell.angle_gamma   90.00
#
_symmetry.space_group_name_H-M   'P 1'
#
loop_
_entity.id
_entity.type
_entity.pdbx_description
1 polymer ?
#
loop_
_entity_poly.entity_id
_entity_poly.type
_entity_poly.pdbx_seq_one_letter_code
_entity_poly.pdbx_strand_id
1 'polypeptide(L)'
;MSGWERVFHAVSFELLALMCLVPVGALFSGQQATHLALVGLGLSLFTVAWNFLYNLMFDRIMQDVRSLRTLRLRVVHALGFEGSLVFVTVPVLAWVLRISLLEALVVEAGFLLFFFVYTIVFNWLYDKYQPYQRWFVTG
;
A
#
# COMPACT_ATOMS: atom_id res chain seq x y z
N MET A 1 -3.15 19.86 8.11
CA MET A 1 -1.78 19.34 7.93
C MET A 1 -0.95 20.32 7.13
N SER A 2 0.05 20.94 7.75
CA SER A 2 1.09 21.72 7.07
C SER A 2 1.84 20.85 6.06
N GLY A 3 2.45 21.43 5.01
CA GLY A 3 3.22 20.66 4.01
C GLY A 3 4.35 19.83 4.66
N TRP A 4 4.99 20.37 5.69
CA TRP A 4 6.05 19.70 6.45
C TRP A 4 5.56 18.51 7.28
N GLU A 5 4.35 18.57 7.83
CA GLU A 5 3.74 17.46 8.56
C GLU A 5 3.47 16.27 7.64
N ARG A 6 3.07 16.52 6.38
CA ARG A 6 2.84 15.47 5.39
C ARG A 6 4.12 14.76 5.00
N VAL A 7 5.21 15.51 4.82
CA VAL A 7 6.53 14.93 4.54
C VAL A 7 7.02 14.10 5.72
N PHE A 8 6.95 14.63 6.94
CA PHE A 8 7.35 13.89 8.14
C PHE A 8 6.51 12.62 8.34
N HIS A 9 5.21 12.70 8.14
CA HIS A 9 4.31 11.55 8.19
C HIS A 9 4.68 10.49 7.15
N ALA A 10 4.87 10.88 5.89
CA ALA A 10 5.24 9.96 4.80
C ALA A 10 6.59 9.29 5.04
N VAL A 11 7.61 10.06 5.43
CA VAL A 11 8.95 9.53 5.71
C VAL A 11 8.94 8.60 6.93
N SER A 12 8.24 8.98 8.00
CA SER A 12 8.12 8.13 9.20
C SER A 12 7.37 6.82 8.89
N PHE A 13 6.33 6.91 8.08
CA PHE A 13 5.56 5.76 7.60
C PHE A 13 6.43 4.80 6.79
N GLU A 14 7.27 5.30 5.88
CA GLU A 14 8.17 4.42 5.12
C GLU A 14 9.27 3.81 5.99
N LEU A 15 9.91 4.59 6.86
CA LEU A 15 11.00 4.10 7.72
C LEU A 15 10.53 3.00 8.66
N LEU A 16 9.36 3.15 9.27
CA LEU A 16 8.79 2.14 10.17
C LEU A 16 8.34 0.89 9.40
N ALA A 17 7.79 1.04 8.20
CA ALA A 17 7.46 -0.11 7.35
C ALA A 17 8.73 -0.92 7.02
N LEU A 18 9.81 -0.25 6.64
CA LEU A 18 11.11 -0.88 6.39
C LEU A 18 11.68 -1.59 7.63
N MET A 19 11.63 -0.94 8.79
CA MET A 19 12.09 -1.52 10.05
C MET A 19 11.31 -2.79 10.45
N CYS A 20 10.03 -2.91 10.05
CA CYS A 20 9.24 -4.11 10.29
C CYS A 20 9.45 -5.19 9.22
N LEU A 21 9.57 -4.80 7.95
CA LEU A 21 9.70 -5.72 6.81
C LEU A 21 11.06 -6.40 6.75
N VAL A 22 12.14 -5.69 7.07
CA VAL A 22 13.51 -6.21 6.99
C VAL A 22 13.74 -7.38 7.95
N PRO A 23 13.39 -7.33 9.25
CA PRO A 23 13.53 -8.46 10.15
C PRO A 23 12.66 -9.65 9.77
N VAL A 24 11.42 -9.40 9.33
CA VAL A 24 10.50 -10.45 8.89
C VAL A 24 11.10 -11.17 7.68
N GLY A 25 11.61 -10.44 6.69
CA GLY A 25 12.30 -11.04 5.54
C GLY A 25 13.59 -11.78 5.93
N ALA A 26 14.31 -11.31 6.95
CA ALA A 26 15.55 -11.94 7.43
C ALA A 26 15.31 -13.29 8.12
N LEU A 27 14.14 -13.48 8.75
CA LEU A 27 13.74 -14.77 9.32
C LEU A 27 13.54 -15.86 8.25
N PHE A 28 13.20 -15.48 7.01
CA PHE A 28 13.00 -16.42 5.91
C PHE A 28 14.27 -16.65 5.06
N SER A 29 15.17 -15.66 4.94
CA SER A 29 16.52 -15.86 4.39
C SER A 29 17.39 -14.60 4.51
N GLY A 30 18.61 -14.74 5.04
CA GLY A 30 19.49 -13.60 5.36
C GLY A 30 19.84 -12.66 4.21
N GLN A 31 19.88 -13.14 2.95
CA GLN A 31 20.08 -12.28 1.76
C GLN A 31 18.77 -11.89 1.04
N GLN A 32 17.64 -12.54 1.35
CA GLN A 32 16.35 -12.27 0.70
C GLN A 32 15.57 -11.14 1.40
N ALA A 33 15.96 -10.78 2.62
CA ALA A 33 15.28 -9.80 3.46
C ALA A 33 15.15 -8.41 2.85
N THR A 34 16.26 -7.86 2.37
CA THR A 34 16.32 -6.54 1.74
C THR A 34 15.58 -6.53 0.41
N HIS A 35 15.68 -7.61 -0.37
CA HIS A 35 14.93 -7.77 -1.62
C HIS A 35 13.42 -7.82 -1.38
N LEU A 36 12.95 -8.58 -0.37
CA LEU A 36 11.54 -8.64 0.00
C LEU A 36 11.00 -7.30 0.48
N ALA A 37 11.77 -6.57 1.29
CA ALA A 37 11.39 -5.24 1.76
C ALA A 37 11.28 -4.23 0.61
N LEU A 38 12.25 -4.21 -0.32
CA LEU A 38 12.22 -3.35 -1.51
C LEU A 38 11.07 -3.70 -2.44
N VAL A 39 10.79 -5.00 -2.62
CA VAL A 39 9.64 -5.47 -3.42
C VAL A 39 8.32 -5.04 -2.78
N GLY A 40 8.17 -5.20 -1.47
CA GLY A 40 6.98 -4.76 -0.73
C GLY A 40 6.73 -3.26 -0.83
N LEU A 41 7.78 -2.44 -0.73
CA LEU A 41 7.69 -1.00 -0.97
C LEU A 41 7.32 -0.67 -2.41
N GLY A 42 7.99 -1.30 -3.39
CA GLY A 42 7.69 -1.11 -4.81
C GLY A 42 6.24 -1.45 -5.15
N LEU A 43 5.72 -2.54 -4.57
CA LEU A 43 4.31 -2.93 -4.68
C LEU A 43 3.38 -1.90 -4.05
N SER A 44 3.67 -1.41 -2.85
CA SER A 44 2.84 -0.38 -2.21
C SER A 44 2.76 0.90 -3.05
N LEU A 45 3.90 1.38 -3.55
CA LEU A 45 3.95 2.54 -4.45
C LEU A 45 3.22 2.27 -5.77
N PHE A 46 3.41 1.09 -6.34
CA PHE A 46 2.70 0.66 -7.54
C PHE A 46 1.18 0.64 -7.30
N THR A 47 0.70 0.10 -6.18
CA THR A 47 -0.71 0.06 -5.83
C THR A 47 -1.29 1.47 -5.71
N VAL A 48 -0.57 2.42 -5.10
CA VAL A 48 -1.02 3.83 -5.03
C VAL A 48 -1.08 4.46 -6.42
N ALA A 49 -0.06 4.24 -7.25
CA ALA A 49 -0.03 4.75 -8.62
C ALA A 49 -1.12 4.12 -9.50
N TRP A 50 -1.33 2.81 -9.39
CA TRP A 50 -2.36 2.07 -10.09
C TRP A 50 -3.75 2.48 -9.64
N ASN A 51 -3.97 2.72 -8.35
CA ASN A 51 -5.22 3.27 -7.83
C ASN A 51 -5.55 4.62 -8.48
N PHE A 52 -4.56 5.52 -8.57
CA PHE A 52 -4.76 6.80 -9.25
C PHE A 52 -5.08 6.61 -10.74
N LEU A 53 -4.33 5.77 -11.45
CA LEU A 53 -4.52 5.53 -12.88
C LEU A 53 -5.86 4.86 -13.17
N TYR A 54 -6.24 3.84 -12.40
CA TYR A 54 -7.50 3.11 -12.54
C TYR A 54 -8.69 4.02 -12.26
N ASN A 55 -8.63 4.85 -11.20
CA ASN A 55 -9.67 5.84 -10.93
C ASN A 55 -9.81 6.83 -12.09
N LEU A 56 -8.69 7.29 -12.69
CA LEU A 56 -8.73 8.19 -13.84
C LEU A 56 -9.33 7.53 -15.09
N MET A 57 -8.97 6.27 -15.36
CA MET A 57 -9.54 5.50 -16.47
C MET A 57 -11.04 5.26 -16.27
N PHE A 58 -11.44 4.86 -15.06
CA PHE A 58 -12.82 4.59 -14.73
C PHE A 58 -13.68 5.86 -14.79
N ASP A 59 -13.19 6.99 -14.29
CA ASP A 59 -13.88 8.27 -14.35
C ASP A 59 -14.00 8.80 -15.80
N ARG A 60 -13.04 8.48 -16.69
CA ARG A 60 -13.16 8.79 -18.13
C ARG A 60 -14.19 7.93 -18.85
N ILE A 61 -14.31 6.66 -18.48
CA ILE A 61 -15.27 5.72 -19.06
C ILE A 61 -16.68 5.99 -18.54
N MET A 62 -16.80 6.32 -17.25
CA MET A 62 -18.05 6.66 -16.59
C MET A 62 -18.16 8.19 -16.44
N GLN A 63 -18.46 8.87 -17.54
CA GLN A 63 -18.67 10.33 -17.58
C GLN A 63 -19.88 10.83 -16.75
N ASP A 64 -20.51 9.98 -15.93
CA ASP A 64 -21.81 10.24 -15.32
C ASP A 64 -21.81 10.31 -13.79
N VAL A 65 -22.70 11.19 -13.32
CA VAL A 65 -22.88 11.77 -12.01
C VAL A 65 -22.49 10.85 -10.83
N ARG A 66 -21.52 11.33 -10.03
CA ARG A 66 -21.02 10.76 -8.77
C ARG A 66 -22.12 10.32 -7.77
N SER A 67 -23.37 10.79 -7.95
CA SER A 67 -24.54 10.54 -7.11
C SER A 67 -25.39 9.31 -7.48
N LEU A 68 -25.20 8.68 -8.65
CA LEU A 68 -26.02 7.54 -9.13
C LEU A 68 -25.31 6.17 -9.09
N ARG A 69 -24.13 6.06 -8.47
CA ARG A 69 -23.39 4.77 -8.38
C ARG A 69 -24.13 3.76 -7.49
N THR A 70 -24.95 2.91 -8.09
CA THR A 70 -25.59 1.74 -7.46
C THR A 70 -24.54 0.84 -6.81
N LEU A 71 -24.88 0.12 -5.72
CA LEU A 71 -23.96 -0.83 -5.05
C LEU A 71 -23.26 -1.78 -6.04
N ARG A 72 -23.97 -2.24 -7.08
CA ARG A 72 -23.42 -3.10 -8.15
C ARG A 72 -22.22 -2.48 -8.86
N LEU A 73 -22.27 -1.18 -9.14
CA LEU A 73 -21.22 -0.47 -9.84
C LEU A 73 -19.95 -0.33 -8.98
N ARG A 74 -20.12 -0.18 -7.66
CA ARG A 74 -19.00 -0.15 -6.70
C ARG A 74 -18.33 -1.52 -6.58
N VAL A 75 -19.13 -2.59 -6.57
CA VAL A 75 -18.61 -3.96 -6.54
C VAL A 75 -17.83 -4.27 -7.82
N VAL A 76 -18.37 -3.95 -9.00
CA VAL A 76 -17.66 -4.14 -10.27
C VAL A 76 -16.38 -3.32 -10.32
N HIS A 77 -16.42 -2.06 -9.86
CA HIS A 77 -15.23 -1.21 -9.79
C HIS A 77 -14.14 -1.82 -8.89
N ALA A 78 -14.51 -2.23 -7.68
CA ALA A 78 -13.58 -2.79 -6.70
C ALA A 78 -13.00 -4.13 -7.17
N LEU A 79 -13.84 -5.03 -7.71
CA LEU A 79 -13.39 -6.30 -8.27
C LEU A 79 -12.50 -6.11 -9.51
N GLY A 80 -12.81 -5.15 -10.37
CA GLY A 80 -11.96 -4.82 -11.52
C GLY A 80 -10.62 -4.23 -11.09
N PHE A 81 -10.62 -3.38 -10.06
CA PHE A 81 -9.40 -2.80 -9.50
C PHE A 81 -8.50 -3.89 -8.93
N GLU A 82 -9.00 -4.66 -7.97
CA GLU A 82 -8.25 -5.74 -7.33
C GLU A 82 -7.83 -6.81 -8.33
N GLY A 83 -8.73 -7.23 -9.22
CA GLY A 83 -8.42 -8.23 -10.24
C GLY A 83 -7.30 -7.78 -11.18
N SER A 84 -7.32 -6.51 -11.62
CA SER A 84 -6.27 -5.96 -12.48
C SER A 84 -4.93 -5.80 -11.76
N LEU A 85 -4.96 -5.48 -10.46
CA LEU A 85 -3.78 -5.40 -9.61
C LEU A 85 -3.12 -6.75 -9.50
N VAL A 86 -3.84 -7.74 -8.96
CA VAL A 86 -3.37 -9.12 -8.76
C VAL A 86 -2.84 -9.72 -10.08
N PHE A 87 -3.49 -9.42 -11.21
CA PHE A 87 -3.05 -9.89 -12.52
C PHE A 87 -1.65 -9.38 -12.92
N VAL A 88 -1.26 -8.18 -12.47
CA VAL A 88 0.05 -7.59 -12.77
C VAL A 88 1.08 -7.90 -11.67
N THR A 89 0.68 -7.83 -10.42
CA THR A 89 1.56 -7.95 -9.26
C THR A 89 1.99 -9.39 -8.98
N VAL A 90 1.08 -10.37 -9.10
CA VAL A 90 1.42 -11.79 -8.86
C VAL A 90 2.49 -12.31 -9.83
N PRO A 91 2.40 -12.11 -11.17
CA PRO A 91 3.45 -12.56 -12.07
C PRO A 91 4.79 -11.88 -11.81
N VAL A 92 4.78 -10.59 -11.46
CA VAL A 92 6.00 -9.85 -11.11
C VAL A 92 6.62 -10.41 -9.84
N LEU A 93 5.81 -10.67 -8.80
CA LEU A 93 6.26 -11.30 -7.56
C LEU A 93 6.87 -12.68 -7.78
N ALA A 94 6.16 -13.53 -8.55
CA ALA A 94 6.63 -14.85 -8.91
C ALA A 94 7.97 -14.80 -9.65
N TRP A 95 8.14 -13.83 -10.56
CA TRP A 95 9.37 -13.65 -11.32
C TRP A 95 10.54 -13.15 -10.45
N VAL A 96 10.30 -12.14 -9.61
CA VAL A 96 11.35 -11.53 -8.78
C VAL A 96 11.80 -12.45 -7.66
N LEU A 97 10.85 -13.12 -6.99
CA LEU A 97 11.14 -14.02 -5.87
C LEU A 97 11.44 -15.45 -6.33
N ARG A 98 11.27 -15.76 -7.62
CA ARG A 98 11.43 -17.10 -8.21
C ARG A 98 10.58 -18.17 -7.49
N ILE A 99 9.36 -17.80 -7.13
CA ILE A 99 8.37 -18.66 -6.47
C ILE A 99 7.23 -18.99 -7.42
N SER A 100 6.41 -19.98 -7.08
CA SER A 100 5.21 -20.31 -7.86
C SER A 100 4.16 -19.19 -7.80
N LEU A 101 3.24 -19.15 -8.78
CA LEU A 101 2.13 -18.17 -8.80
C LEU A 101 1.25 -18.25 -7.55
N LEU A 102 1.04 -19.45 -7.01
CA LEU A 102 0.27 -19.64 -5.77
C LEU A 102 1.00 -19.09 -4.55
N GLU A 103 2.31 -19.33 -4.44
CA GLU A 103 3.13 -18.74 -3.37
C GLU A 103 3.18 -17.21 -3.49
N ALA A 104 3.31 -16.68 -4.71
CA ALA A 104 3.28 -15.24 -4.97
C ALA A 104 1.94 -14.61 -4.57
N LEU A 105 0.82 -15.28 -4.81
CA LEU A 105 -0.51 -14.85 -4.37
C LEU A 105 -0.61 -14.82 -2.83
N VAL A 106 -0.06 -15.84 -2.14
CA VAL A 106 -0.02 -15.87 -0.67
C VAL A 106 0.85 -14.74 -0.12
N VAL A 107 2.01 -14.50 -0.73
CA VAL A 107 2.92 -13.41 -0.38
C VAL A 107 2.23 -12.05 -0.58
N GLU A 108 1.54 -11.85 -1.71
CA GLU A 108 0.77 -10.64 -1.97
C GLU A 108 -0.33 -10.42 -0.93
N ALA A 109 -1.13 -11.45 -0.63
CA ALA A 109 -2.15 -11.37 0.40
C ALA A 109 -1.55 -11.02 1.78
N GLY A 110 -0.38 -11.58 2.09
CA GLY A 110 0.39 -11.25 3.30
C GLY A 110 0.81 -9.78 3.34
N PHE A 111 1.32 -9.25 2.23
CA PHE A 111 1.67 -7.83 2.11
C PHE A 111 0.46 -6.92 2.26
N LEU A 112 -0.65 -7.23 1.57
CA LEU A 112 -1.89 -6.46 1.67
C LEU A 112 -2.39 -6.41 3.11
N LEU A 113 -2.44 -7.55 3.80
CA LEU A 113 -2.87 -7.62 5.20
C LEU A 113 -1.91 -6.87 6.13
N PHE A 114 -0.59 -7.04 5.93
CA PHE A 114 0.43 -6.34 6.70
C PHE A 114 0.29 -4.82 6.56
N PHE A 115 0.27 -4.29 5.34
CA PHE A 115 0.15 -2.85 5.10
C PHE A 115 -1.20 -2.32 5.58
N PHE A 116 -2.28 -3.09 5.48
CA PHE A 116 -3.59 -2.71 6.00
C PHE A 116 -3.56 -2.51 7.52
N VAL A 117 -3.10 -3.52 8.27
CA VAL A 117 -2.97 -3.43 9.74
C VAL A 117 -1.97 -2.35 10.13
N TYR A 118 -0.81 -2.32 9.46
CA TYR A 118 0.24 -1.33 9.69
C TYR A 118 -0.28 0.11 9.53
N THR A 119 -1.02 0.38 8.47
CA THR A 119 -1.58 1.71 8.20
C THR A 119 -2.57 2.13 9.28
N ILE A 120 -3.44 1.22 9.74
CA ILE A 120 -4.38 1.50 10.84
C ILE A 120 -3.62 1.83 12.13
N VAL A 121 -2.64 1.00 12.50
CA VAL A 121 -1.85 1.19 13.71
C VAL A 121 -1.05 2.48 13.64
N PHE A 122 -0.37 2.74 12.52
CA PHE A 122 0.43 3.95 12.33
C PHE A 122 -0.45 5.20 12.43
N ASN A 123 -1.56 5.25 11.71
CA ASN A 123 -2.47 6.40 11.74
C ASN A 123 -3.03 6.61 13.15
N TRP A 124 -3.43 5.54 13.85
CA TRP A 124 -3.91 5.63 15.23
C TRP A 124 -2.84 6.15 16.20
N LEU A 125 -1.59 5.67 16.09
CA LEU A 125 -0.48 6.17 16.90
C LEU A 125 -0.18 7.64 16.56
N TYR A 126 -0.17 8.00 15.28
CA TYR A 126 0.10 9.36 14.83
C TYR A 126 -0.94 10.34 15.37
N ASP A 127 -2.22 9.97 15.31
CA ASP A 127 -3.34 10.76 15.84
C ASP A 127 -3.34 10.84 17.37
N LYS A 128 -2.94 9.76 18.06
CA LYS A 128 -2.93 9.71 19.53
C LYS A 128 -1.77 10.48 20.15
N TYR A 129 -0.58 10.38 19.58
CA TYR A 129 0.63 11.02 20.13
C TYR A 129 0.82 12.45 19.64
N GLN A 130 0.17 12.84 18.54
CA GLN A 130 0.28 14.16 17.90
C GLN A 130 1.67 14.79 18.05
N PRO A 131 2.76 14.10 17.62
CA PRO A 131 4.13 14.51 17.94
C PRO A 131 4.48 15.92 17.43
N TYR A 132 3.70 16.44 16.46
CA TYR A 132 3.81 17.79 15.91
C TYR A 132 3.29 18.91 16.83
N GLN A 133 2.40 18.62 17.80
CA GLN A 133 1.89 19.65 18.72
C GLN A 133 3.01 20.29 19.57
N ARG A 134 4.10 19.56 19.86
CA ARG A 134 5.22 20.12 20.63
C ARG A 134 6.12 21.08 19.85
N TRP A 135 6.06 21.06 18.52
CA TRP A 135 6.95 21.85 17.66
C TRP A 135 6.25 23.05 17.02
N PHE A 136 4.91 23.03 16.92
CA PHE A 136 4.13 24.07 16.23
C PHE A 136 3.09 24.79 17.12
N VAL A 137 3.09 24.60 18.44
CA VAL A 137 2.17 25.30 19.40
C VAL A 137 2.84 26.48 20.13
N THR A 138 4.11 26.79 19.85
CA THR A 138 4.71 28.08 20.23
C THR A 138 4.86 28.97 19.01
N GLY A 139 3.88 29.85 18.81
CA GLY A 139 3.83 30.90 17.79
C GLY A 139 2.50 31.62 17.83
#